data_AF-A0AAD6LHD3-F1
#
_entry.id   AF-A0AAD6LHD3-F1
#
_cell.length_a   1.000
_cell.length_b   1.000
_cell.length_c   1.000
_cell.angle_alpha   90.00
_cell.angle_beta   90.00
_cell.angle_gamma   90.00
#
_symmetry.space_group_name_H-M   'P 1'
#
loop_
_entity.id
_entity.type
_entity.pdbx_description
1 polymer ?
#
loop_
_entity_poly.entity_id
_entity_poly.type
_entity_poly.pdbx_seq_one_letter_code
_entity_poly.pdbx_strand_id
1 'polypeptide(L)'
;MGKARTFGVGMDYSPASKAALRWAAENLIDEGDRVILIQAQPPKADHTRKQLFEDNGSPLVPLEEFREINYSKQYGLTHDPEVLDILDTVSKTKGAKVVAKVYWGDPREKLIDSVDDLKLDSLVIGSRGLGAIKRALSVLFTLFTAMSDACWTKRTYLTLTNDLGPGLQLSLHCKSGSVDLGQQHLSLQGSWSFDFCSSFWGVTSYFCNVVWNGGNKWFDVYTGKRDSFICGECGWSIRPTGPCRDHGGKGFELMYNFLDVSDKLFSERVLMS
;
A
#
# COMPACT_ATOMS: atom_id res chain seq x y z
N MET A 1 19.93 -16.80 -16.70
CA MET A 1 19.75 -16.69 -15.24
C MET A 1 18.74 -15.59 -15.00
N GLY A 2 17.66 -15.87 -14.24
CA GLY A 2 16.62 -14.88 -13.94
C GLY A 2 17.17 -13.73 -13.08
N LYS A 3 16.46 -12.61 -13.03
CA LYS A 3 16.77 -11.48 -12.15
C LYS A 3 16.73 -11.96 -10.69
N ALA A 4 17.78 -11.69 -9.91
CA ALA A 4 17.82 -11.96 -8.47
C ALA A 4 16.68 -11.21 -7.77
N ARG A 5 15.83 -11.92 -7.01
CA ARG A 5 14.67 -11.33 -6.34
C ARG A 5 15.07 -10.86 -4.95
N THR A 6 14.35 -9.86 -4.44
CA THR A 6 14.54 -9.32 -3.09
C THR A 6 13.31 -9.62 -2.24
N PHE A 7 13.49 -10.45 -1.21
CA PHE A 7 12.45 -10.86 -0.28
C PHE A 7 12.62 -10.16 1.06
N GLY A 8 11.55 -9.55 1.57
CA GLY A 8 11.48 -9.08 2.95
C GLY A 8 10.84 -10.14 3.85
N VAL A 9 11.34 -10.28 5.07
CA VAL A 9 10.70 -11.12 6.11
C VAL A 9 10.50 -10.27 7.36
N GLY A 10 9.24 -10.03 7.73
CA GLY A 10 8.87 -9.29 8.94
C GLY A 10 9.17 -10.10 10.19
N MET A 11 10.00 -9.56 11.08
CA MET A 11 10.51 -10.25 12.25
C MET A 11 10.27 -9.48 13.55
N ASP A 12 9.39 -10.03 14.39
CA ASP A 12 9.15 -9.61 15.77
C ASP A 12 9.57 -10.68 16.79
N TYR A 13 10.25 -11.74 16.33
CA TYR A 13 10.71 -12.89 17.12
C TYR A 13 9.60 -13.69 17.83
N SER A 14 8.33 -13.44 17.50
CA SER A 14 7.22 -14.31 17.91
C SER A 14 7.31 -15.68 17.21
N PRO A 15 6.65 -16.72 17.74
CA PRO A 15 6.61 -18.03 17.09
C PRO A 15 6.08 -17.98 15.65
N ALA A 16 5.15 -17.06 15.36
CA ALA A 16 4.58 -16.90 14.03
C ALA A 16 5.56 -16.30 13.03
N SER A 17 6.33 -15.28 13.41
CA SER A 17 7.35 -14.68 12.52
C SER A 17 8.52 -15.64 12.29
N LYS A 18 8.93 -16.41 13.30
CA LYS A 18 9.93 -17.48 13.15
C LYS A 18 9.45 -18.61 12.22
N ALA A 19 8.19 -19.02 12.34
CA ALA A 19 7.60 -20.01 11.43
C ALA A 19 7.51 -19.49 9.99
N ALA A 20 7.17 -18.21 9.80
CA ALA A 20 7.15 -17.58 8.49
C ALA A 20 8.54 -17.53 7.84
N LEU A 21 9.59 -17.24 8.62
CA LEU A 21 10.97 -17.30 8.16
C LEU A 21 11.36 -18.72 7.72
N ARG A 22 11.03 -19.75 8.52
CA ARG A 22 11.27 -21.15 8.13
C ARG A 22 10.57 -21.50 6.83
N TRP A 23 9.28 -21.16 6.73
CA TRP A 23 8.50 -21.45 5.53
C TRP A 23 9.11 -20.78 4.29
N ALA A 24 9.54 -19.52 4.41
CA ALA A 24 10.22 -18.82 3.31
C ALA A 24 11.55 -19.47 2.94
N ALA A 25 12.34 -19.86 3.94
CA ALA A 25 13.62 -20.55 3.74
C ALA A 25 13.45 -21.87 2.99
N GLU A 26 12.38 -22.62 3.26
CA GLU A 26 12.14 -23.94 2.64
C GLU A 26 11.47 -23.84 1.27
N ASN A 27 10.53 -22.90 1.08
CA ASN A 27 9.59 -22.92 -0.05
C ASN A 27 9.70 -21.74 -1.03
N LEU A 28 10.33 -20.63 -0.63
CA LEU A 28 10.31 -19.39 -1.41
C LEU A 28 11.68 -18.93 -1.89
N ILE A 29 12.68 -19.03 -1.02
CA ILE A 29 14.03 -18.51 -1.28
C ILE A 29 14.80 -19.50 -2.16
N ASP A 30 15.38 -19.02 -3.25
CA ASP A 30 16.22 -19.79 -4.17
C ASP A 30 17.65 -19.19 -4.27
N GLU A 31 18.46 -19.80 -5.13
CA GLU A 31 19.84 -19.37 -5.34
C GLU A 31 19.95 -17.96 -5.95
N GLY A 32 20.84 -17.15 -5.36
CA GLY A 32 21.08 -15.77 -5.79
C GLY A 32 20.07 -14.75 -5.29
N ASP A 33 19.01 -15.17 -4.59
CA ASP A 33 18.04 -14.25 -4.00
C ASP A 33 18.66 -13.44 -2.85
N ARG A 34 18.07 -12.27 -2.59
CA ARG A 34 18.41 -11.41 -1.47
C ARG A 34 17.30 -11.48 -0.42
N VAL A 35 17.65 -11.87 0.80
CA VAL A 35 16.74 -11.97 1.94
C VAL A 35 17.03 -10.81 2.89
N ILE A 36 16.00 -10.01 3.18
CA ILE A 36 16.07 -8.87 4.10
C ILE A 36 15.18 -9.17 5.32
N LEU A 37 15.80 -9.40 6.46
CA LEU A 37 15.10 -9.49 7.74
C LEU A 37 14.70 -8.09 8.20
N ILE A 38 13.40 -7.80 8.31
CA ILE A 38 12.88 -6.47 8.62
C ILE A 38 12.32 -6.47 10.03
N GLN A 39 12.91 -5.64 10.90
CA GLN A 39 12.50 -5.49 12.28
C GLN A 39 12.00 -4.07 12.54
N ALA A 40 10.83 -3.95 13.15
CA ALA A 40 10.32 -2.66 13.61
C ALA A 40 10.49 -2.55 15.13
N GLN A 41 11.21 -1.52 15.56
CA GLN A 41 11.39 -1.15 16.96
C GLN A 41 10.43 0.00 17.33
N PRO A 42 9.91 0.03 18.57
CA PRO A 42 9.01 1.08 18.99
C PRO A 42 9.72 2.45 19.02
N PRO A 43 8.98 3.56 18.86
CA PRO A 43 9.56 4.90 18.78
C PRO A 43 10.39 5.31 20.02
N LYS A 44 10.09 4.71 21.18
CA LYS A 44 10.72 5.02 22.47
C LYS A 44 11.92 4.11 22.81
N ALA A 45 12.35 3.24 21.91
CA ALA A 45 13.51 2.39 22.14
C ALA A 45 14.80 3.23 22.19
N ASP A 46 15.55 3.13 23.29
CA ASP A 46 16.77 3.92 23.54
C ASP A 46 17.99 3.20 22.95
N HIS A 47 18.52 3.72 21.85
CA HIS A 47 19.67 3.15 21.14
C HIS A 47 20.62 4.24 20.64
N THR A 48 21.93 3.97 20.74
CA THR A 48 23.02 4.92 20.49
C THR A 48 23.06 5.52 19.09
N ARG A 49 22.41 4.89 18.09
CA ARG A 49 22.39 5.36 16.69
C ARG A 49 21.02 5.81 16.18
N LYS A 50 19.97 5.82 17.02
CA LYS A 50 18.61 6.17 16.60
C LYS A 50 18.53 7.59 16.02
N GLN A 51 19.20 8.56 16.64
CA GLN A 51 19.20 9.96 16.19
C GLN A 51 19.76 10.17 14.76
N LEU A 52 20.56 9.24 14.24
CA LEU A 52 21.17 9.37 12.91
C LEU A 52 20.32 8.75 11.79
N PHE A 53 19.31 7.94 12.12
CA PHE A 53 18.61 7.08 11.17
C PHE A 53 17.10 6.99 11.40
N GLU A 54 16.52 7.93 12.15
CA GLU A 54 15.11 7.90 12.54
C GLU A 54 14.15 7.88 11.33
N ASP A 55 14.48 8.62 10.27
CA ASP A 55 13.62 8.72 9.08
C ASP A 55 13.69 7.48 8.16
N ASN A 56 14.89 6.94 7.92
CA ASN A 56 15.13 5.93 6.89
C ASN A 56 15.46 4.52 7.44
N GLY A 57 15.47 4.35 8.77
CA GLY A 57 15.91 3.11 9.41
C GLY A 57 17.42 2.86 9.31
N SER A 58 17.90 1.79 9.96
CA SER A 58 19.32 1.43 10.01
C SER A 58 19.93 1.25 8.61
N PRO A 59 21.26 1.31 8.44
CA PRO A 59 21.89 0.70 7.28
C PRO A 59 21.50 -0.78 7.15
N LEU A 60 21.67 -1.35 5.96
CA LEU A 60 21.51 -2.79 5.75
C LEU A 60 22.67 -3.51 6.44
N VAL A 61 22.35 -4.29 7.46
CA VAL A 61 23.31 -5.00 8.30
C VAL A 61 23.56 -6.39 7.70
N PRO A 62 24.77 -6.71 7.21
CA PRO A 62 25.11 -8.05 6.75
C PRO A 62 24.95 -9.12 7.84
N LEU A 63 24.76 -10.37 7.44
CA LEU A 63 24.60 -11.49 8.38
C LEU A 63 25.82 -11.65 9.30
N GLU A 64 27.02 -11.33 8.81
CA GLU A 64 28.26 -11.34 9.59
C GLU A 64 28.21 -10.35 10.75
N GLU A 65 27.75 -9.12 10.50
CA GLU A 65 27.57 -8.08 11.51
C GLU A 65 26.38 -8.39 12.44
N PHE A 66 25.34 -9.03 11.92
CA PHE A 66 24.16 -9.43 12.71
C PHE A 66 24.50 -10.49 13.78
N ARG A 67 25.50 -11.35 13.52
CA ARG A 67 26.02 -12.33 14.50
C ARG A 67 26.78 -11.67 15.65
N GLU A 68 27.35 -10.48 15.45
CA GLU A 68 28.10 -9.79 16.48
C GLU A 68 27.17 -9.10 17.49
N ILE A 69 27.04 -9.69 18.68
CA ILE A 69 26.15 -9.20 19.75
C ILE A 69 26.36 -7.70 20.05
N ASN A 70 27.61 -7.22 20.02
CA ASN A 70 27.95 -5.83 20.31
C ASN A 70 27.49 -4.86 19.22
N TYR A 71 27.38 -5.32 17.97
CA TYR A 71 26.95 -4.51 16.84
C TYR A 71 25.42 -4.52 16.69
N SER A 72 24.80 -5.70 16.80
CA SER A 72 23.34 -5.87 16.75
C SER A 72 22.61 -5.05 17.81
N LYS A 73 23.17 -4.94 19.03
CA LYS A 73 22.61 -4.11 20.10
C LYS A 73 22.56 -2.61 19.76
N GLN A 74 23.44 -2.09 18.91
CA GLN A 74 23.46 -0.67 18.53
C GLN A 74 22.22 -0.27 17.72
N TYR A 75 21.62 -1.24 17.03
CA TYR A 75 20.45 -1.05 16.18
C TYR A 75 19.17 -1.65 16.76
N GLY A 76 19.22 -2.27 17.94
CA GLY A 76 18.08 -2.98 18.53
C GLY A 76 17.76 -4.30 17.83
N LEU A 77 18.72 -4.90 17.13
CA LEU A 77 18.56 -6.23 16.56
C LEU A 77 18.61 -7.29 17.68
N THR A 78 17.65 -8.21 17.69
CA THR A 78 17.62 -9.29 18.68
C THR A 78 18.47 -10.46 18.20
N HIS A 79 19.42 -10.90 19.04
CA HIS A 79 20.24 -12.07 18.78
C HIS A 79 19.49 -13.35 19.18
N ASP A 80 18.71 -13.90 18.24
CA ASP A 80 17.94 -15.13 18.43
C ASP A 80 18.62 -16.30 17.70
N PRO A 81 19.10 -17.33 18.42
CA PRO A 81 19.88 -18.43 17.83
C PRO A 81 19.14 -19.20 16.74
N GLU A 82 17.83 -19.37 16.89
CA GLU A 82 16.98 -20.11 15.94
C GLU A 82 16.83 -19.34 14.63
N VAL A 83 16.61 -18.01 14.70
CA VAL A 83 16.57 -17.16 13.51
C VAL A 83 17.92 -17.15 12.80
N LEU A 84 19.02 -17.02 13.54
CA LEU A 84 20.37 -16.98 12.98
C LEU A 84 20.73 -18.30 12.28
N ASP A 85 20.37 -19.44 12.86
CA ASP A 85 20.60 -20.77 12.27
C ASP A 85 19.88 -20.95 10.92
N ILE A 86 18.62 -20.49 10.83
CA ILE A 86 17.85 -20.54 9.57
C ILE A 86 18.51 -19.65 8.51
N LEU A 87 18.89 -18.43 8.88
CA LEU A 87 19.51 -17.47 7.96
C LEU A 87 20.89 -17.95 7.48
N ASP A 88 21.69 -18.53 8.38
CA ASP A 88 22.97 -19.14 8.05
C ASP A 88 22.81 -20.32 7.10
N THR A 89 21.81 -21.16 7.36
CA THR A 89 21.50 -22.29 6.50
C THR A 89 21.12 -21.82 5.10
N VAL A 90 20.25 -20.82 4.99
CA VAL A 90 19.84 -20.22 3.70
C VAL A 90 21.04 -19.64 2.95
N SER A 91 21.89 -18.87 3.65
CA SER A 91 23.11 -18.30 3.07
C SER A 91 24.08 -19.37 2.55
N LYS A 92 24.35 -20.41 3.34
CA LYS A 92 25.32 -21.47 2.99
C LYS A 92 24.80 -22.45 1.95
N THR A 93 23.54 -22.87 2.05
CA THR A 93 22.98 -23.94 1.22
C THR A 93 22.44 -23.44 -0.10
N LYS A 94 21.88 -22.22 -0.11
CA LYS A 94 21.28 -21.62 -1.30
C LYS A 94 22.13 -20.49 -1.89
N GLY A 95 23.20 -20.05 -1.22
CA GLY A 95 23.97 -18.90 -1.70
C GLY A 95 23.19 -17.58 -1.68
N ALA A 96 22.09 -17.52 -0.92
CA ALA A 96 21.24 -16.34 -0.84
C ALA A 96 21.92 -15.26 0.02
N LYS A 97 21.83 -14.00 -0.42
CA LYS A 97 22.40 -12.86 0.31
C LYS A 97 21.47 -12.46 1.45
N VAL A 98 21.90 -12.65 2.68
CA VAL A 98 21.12 -12.28 3.87
C VAL A 98 21.60 -10.96 4.45
N VAL A 99 20.65 -10.06 4.73
CA VAL A 99 20.86 -8.79 5.43
C VAL A 99 19.70 -8.52 6.39
N ALA A 100 19.91 -7.67 7.39
CA ALA A 100 18.88 -7.17 8.29
C ALA A 100 18.68 -5.66 8.13
N LYS A 101 17.47 -5.18 8.39
CA LYS A 101 17.09 -3.76 8.36
C LYS A 101 16.19 -3.48 9.54
N VAL A 102 16.53 -2.46 10.34
CA VAL A 102 15.71 -2.01 11.46
C VAL A 102 15.04 -0.69 11.11
N TYR A 103 13.75 -0.59 11.42
CA TYR A 103 12.99 0.64 11.36
C TYR A 103 12.51 1.02 12.76
N TRP A 104 12.37 2.32 13.03
CA TRP A 104 11.78 2.82 14.28
C TRP A 104 10.42 3.46 13.98
N GLY A 105 9.36 2.99 14.65
CA GLY A 105 8.00 3.46 14.36
C GLY A 105 6.92 2.42 14.65
N ASP A 106 5.70 2.69 14.16
CA ASP A 106 4.63 1.70 14.15
C ASP A 106 5.01 0.52 13.22
N PRO A 107 4.97 -0.75 13.69
CA PRO A 107 5.38 -1.89 12.88
C PRO A 107 4.60 -2.07 11.58
N ARG A 108 3.33 -1.68 11.52
CA ARG A 108 2.53 -1.79 10.29
C ARG A 108 3.03 -0.81 9.25
N GLU A 109 3.20 0.46 9.64
CA GLU A 109 3.71 1.50 8.75
C GLU A 109 5.13 1.15 8.25
N LYS A 110 6.01 0.71 9.15
CA LYS A 110 7.40 0.41 8.80
C LYS A 110 7.59 -0.82 7.93
N LEU A 111 6.73 -1.82 8.04
CA LEU A 111 6.71 -2.92 7.08
C LEU A 111 6.28 -2.45 5.68
N ILE A 112 5.33 -1.50 5.59
CA ILE A 112 4.88 -0.93 4.31
C ILE A 112 5.99 -0.07 3.68
N ASP A 113 6.56 0.88 4.44
CA ASP A 113 7.66 1.74 3.97
C ASP A 113 8.82 0.90 3.41
N SER A 114 9.12 -0.24 4.07
CA SER A 114 10.21 -1.13 3.66
C SER A 114 10.04 -1.76 2.28
N VAL A 115 8.80 -1.95 1.80
CA VAL A 115 8.53 -2.52 0.46
C VAL A 115 9.07 -1.57 -0.61
N ASP A 116 8.75 -0.28 -0.48
CA ASP A 116 9.15 0.75 -1.42
C ASP A 116 10.61 1.15 -1.27
N ASP A 117 11.10 1.27 -0.04
CA ASP A 117 12.49 1.64 0.27
C ASP A 117 13.49 0.62 -0.26
N LEU A 118 13.18 -0.67 -0.09
CA LEU A 118 14.09 -1.77 -0.39
C LEU A 118 13.80 -2.41 -1.75
N LYS A 119 12.75 -1.95 -2.45
CA LYS A 119 12.28 -2.50 -3.73
C LYS A 119 12.05 -4.00 -3.63
N LEU A 120 11.26 -4.41 -2.64
CA LEU A 120 10.96 -5.83 -2.39
C LEU A 120 10.07 -6.38 -3.52
N ASP A 121 10.41 -7.56 -4.01
CA ASP A 121 9.53 -8.32 -4.92
C ASP A 121 8.43 -9.05 -4.14
N SER A 122 8.67 -9.37 -2.85
CA SER A 122 7.70 -10.03 -1.96
C SER A 122 8.02 -9.79 -0.49
N LEU A 123 6.99 -9.75 0.36
CA LEU A 123 7.10 -9.60 1.81
C LEU A 123 6.41 -10.77 2.53
N VAL A 124 7.15 -11.46 3.40
CA VAL A 124 6.65 -12.60 4.19
C VAL A 124 6.42 -12.14 5.63
N ILE A 125 5.23 -12.39 6.18
CA ILE A 125 4.86 -12.01 7.54
C ILE A 125 4.18 -13.19 8.24
N GLY A 126 4.46 -13.37 9.52
CA GLY A 126 3.74 -14.34 10.35
C GLY A 126 2.28 -13.97 10.54
N SER A 127 1.36 -14.89 10.25
CA SER A 127 -0.05 -14.75 10.63
C SER A 127 -0.15 -14.83 12.15
N ARG A 128 -0.43 -13.71 12.83
CA ARG A 128 -0.70 -13.72 14.27
C ARG A 128 -1.93 -14.58 14.55
N GLY A 129 -1.73 -15.68 15.29
CA GLY A 129 -2.76 -16.48 15.93
C GLY A 129 -3.45 -17.46 15.00
N LEU A 130 -3.13 -18.75 15.11
CA LEU A 130 -4.01 -19.84 14.68
C LEU A 130 -3.43 -21.19 15.11
N GLY A 131 -3.32 -21.39 16.43
CA GLY A 131 -2.98 -22.68 17.05
C GLY A 131 -3.92 -23.84 16.69
N ALA A 132 -4.91 -23.63 15.82
CA ALA A 132 -5.85 -24.63 15.31
C ALA A 132 -6.03 -24.66 13.78
N ILE A 133 -5.43 -23.75 12.97
CA ILE A 133 -5.64 -23.71 11.50
C ILE A 133 -4.56 -24.44 10.71
N LYS A 134 -4.10 -25.57 11.27
CA LYS A 134 -3.43 -26.60 10.46
C LYS A 134 -4.38 -27.31 9.47
N ARG A 135 -5.70 -27.05 9.49
CA ARG A 135 -6.68 -27.67 8.57
C ARG A 135 -7.47 -26.71 7.66
N ALA A 136 -7.50 -25.41 7.93
CA ALA A 136 -8.31 -24.47 7.13
C ALA A 136 -7.55 -23.79 5.98
N LEU A 137 -6.22 -23.87 5.92
CA LEU A 137 -5.43 -23.23 4.86
C LEU A 137 -5.67 -23.85 3.46
N SER A 138 -6.00 -25.14 3.39
CA SER A 138 -6.43 -25.76 2.11
C SER A 138 -7.82 -25.32 1.67
N VAL A 139 -8.66 -24.84 2.60
CA VAL A 139 -10.00 -24.32 2.32
C VAL A 139 -9.95 -22.82 2.02
N LEU A 140 -8.97 -22.10 2.57
CA LEU A 140 -8.75 -20.68 2.30
C LEU A 140 -8.33 -20.43 0.84
N PHE A 141 -7.53 -21.32 0.24
CA PHE A 141 -7.10 -21.20 -1.17
C PHE A 141 -8.26 -21.40 -2.16
N THR A 142 -9.22 -22.28 -1.85
CA THR A 142 -10.46 -22.45 -2.63
C THR A 142 -11.50 -21.37 -2.33
N LEU A 143 -11.46 -20.72 -1.16
CA LEU A 143 -12.23 -19.51 -0.90
C LEU A 143 -11.66 -18.30 -1.66
N PHE A 144 -10.35 -18.16 -1.83
CA PHE A 144 -9.76 -17.07 -2.62
C PHE A 144 -10.27 -17.03 -4.07
N THR A 145 -10.61 -18.18 -4.67
CA THR A 145 -11.22 -18.24 -6.01
C THR A 145 -12.73 -18.02 -6.00
N ALA A 146 -13.40 -18.09 -4.85
CA ALA A 146 -14.83 -17.83 -4.66
C ALA A 146 -15.14 -16.47 -3.99
N MET A 147 -14.11 -15.70 -3.62
CA MET A 147 -14.19 -14.44 -2.88
C MET A 147 -14.11 -13.18 -3.78
N SER A 148 -14.22 -13.34 -5.09
CA SER A 148 -14.11 -12.23 -6.06
C SER A 148 -15.19 -11.16 -5.89
N ASP A 149 -16.36 -11.50 -5.34
CA ASP A 149 -17.53 -10.59 -5.32
C ASP A 149 -18.01 -10.17 -3.91
N ALA A 150 -17.44 -10.75 -2.84
CA ALA A 150 -17.82 -10.35 -1.49
C ALA A 150 -17.06 -9.08 -1.10
N CYS A 151 -17.78 -8.01 -0.75
CA CYS A 151 -17.16 -6.78 -0.26
C CYS A 151 -16.77 -6.94 1.22
N TRP A 152 -15.49 -7.21 1.50
CA TRP A 152 -15.00 -7.43 2.87
C TRP A 152 -14.72 -6.14 3.65
N THR A 153 -14.83 -4.99 2.99
CA THR A 153 -14.56 -3.66 3.54
C THR A 153 -15.75 -2.73 3.35
N LYS A 154 -15.60 -1.44 3.72
CA LYS A 154 -16.65 -0.44 3.50
C LYS A 154 -16.88 -0.28 1.99
N ARG A 155 -18.06 -0.69 1.51
CA ARG A 155 -18.53 -0.40 0.15
C ARG A 155 -18.74 1.10 0.04
N THR A 156 -18.17 1.70 -1.00
CA THR A 156 -18.25 3.13 -1.28
C THR A 156 -18.93 3.33 -2.62
N TYR A 157 -19.93 4.20 -2.65
CA TYR A 157 -20.63 4.64 -3.85
C TYR A 157 -20.17 6.05 -4.18
N LEU A 158 -19.63 6.25 -5.38
CA LEU A 158 -19.29 7.56 -5.91
C LEU A 158 -20.30 7.95 -6.98
N THR A 159 -20.80 9.18 -6.89
CA THR A 159 -21.71 9.75 -7.87
C THR A 159 -21.15 11.08 -8.36
N LEU A 160 -21.02 11.24 -9.67
CA LEU A 160 -20.62 12.49 -10.32
C LEU A 160 -21.82 13.07 -11.06
N THR A 161 -22.16 14.32 -10.79
CA THR A 161 -23.30 15.02 -11.41
C THR A 161 -22.83 16.23 -12.20
N ASN A 162 -23.36 16.40 -13.41
CA ASN A 162 -23.12 17.59 -14.22
C ASN A 162 -24.02 18.75 -13.76
N ASP A 163 -23.39 19.76 -13.15
CA ASP A 163 -24.02 20.99 -12.67
C ASP A 163 -23.37 22.24 -13.29
N LEU A 164 -22.86 22.11 -14.52
CA LEU A 164 -22.21 23.21 -15.24
C LEU A 164 -23.18 24.29 -15.71
N GLY A 165 -24.47 23.95 -15.86
CA GLY A 165 -25.50 24.85 -16.34
C GLY A 165 -26.09 24.45 -17.70
N PRO A 166 -27.12 25.17 -18.16
CA PRO A 166 -27.93 24.78 -19.31
C PRO A 166 -27.14 24.68 -20.61
N GLY A 167 -27.37 23.60 -21.36
CA GLY A 167 -26.75 23.34 -22.67
C GLY A 167 -25.29 22.87 -22.62
N LEU A 168 -24.71 22.70 -21.43
CA LEU A 168 -23.32 22.24 -21.28
C LEU A 168 -23.27 20.73 -21.05
N GLN A 169 -22.68 20.01 -22.00
CA GLN A 169 -22.41 18.58 -21.89
C GLN A 169 -21.06 18.36 -21.20
N LEU A 170 -21.05 17.45 -20.24
CA LEU A 170 -19.84 17.05 -19.52
C LEU A 170 -19.43 15.65 -19.98
N SER A 171 -18.17 15.46 -20.34
CA SER A 171 -17.61 14.13 -20.56
C SER A 171 -16.71 13.75 -19.39
N LEU A 172 -16.91 12.56 -18.84
CA LEU A 172 -16.16 12.03 -17.71
C LEU A 172 -15.36 10.80 -18.16
N HIS A 173 -14.10 10.67 -17.74
CA HIS A 173 -13.32 9.44 -17.90
C HIS A 173 -12.59 9.14 -16.60
N CYS A 174 -12.98 8.05 -15.93
CA CYS A 174 -12.47 7.70 -14.61
C CYS A 174 -11.61 6.43 -14.65
N LYS A 175 -10.56 6.40 -13.82
CA LYS A 175 -9.60 5.30 -13.73
C LYS A 175 -9.17 5.05 -12.28
N SER A 176 -8.69 3.83 -12.03
CA SER A 176 -8.00 3.42 -10.81
C SER A 176 -6.90 2.43 -11.13
N GLY A 177 -5.64 2.86 -11.05
CA GLY A 177 -4.51 2.04 -11.50
C GLY A 177 -4.71 1.55 -12.94
N SER A 178 -4.69 0.23 -13.13
CA SER A 178 -4.93 -0.42 -14.44
C SER A 178 -6.41 -0.63 -14.80
N VAL A 179 -7.34 -0.25 -13.92
CA VAL A 179 -8.79 -0.41 -14.15
C VAL A 179 -9.33 0.87 -14.78
N ASP A 180 -9.83 0.74 -16.01
CA ASP A 180 -10.48 1.82 -16.76
C ASP A 180 -12.01 1.64 -16.68
N LEU A 181 -12.71 2.65 -16.17
CA LEU A 181 -14.17 2.63 -16.02
C LEU A 181 -14.90 3.16 -17.27
N GLY A 182 -14.14 3.54 -18.29
CA GLY A 182 -14.65 4.04 -19.55
C GLY A 182 -15.05 5.51 -19.53
N GLN A 183 -15.50 5.98 -20.69
CA GLN A 183 -15.95 7.34 -20.91
C GLN A 183 -17.47 7.44 -20.81
N GLN A 184 -17.95 8.48 -20.13
CA GLN A 184 -19.35 8.76 -19.91
C GLN A 184 -19.69 10.17 -20.38
N HIS A 185 -20.89 10.37 -20.91
CA HIS A 185 -21.37 11.67 -21.38
C HIS A 185 -22.62 12.06 -20.59
N LEU A 186 -22.54 13.15 -19.85
CA LEU A 186 -23.60 13.65 -18.99
C LEU A 186 -24.18 14.95 -19.53
N SER A 187 -25.46 14.92 -19.85
CA SER A 187 -26.27 16.12 -20.06
C SER A 187 -26.48 16.87 -18.73
N LEU A 188 -27.03 18.08 -18.78
CA LEU A 188 -27.36 18.87 -17.58
C LEU A 188 -28.15 18.05 -16.55
N GLN A 189 -27.73 18.10 -15.28
CA GLN A 189 -28.29 17.34 -14.15
C GLN A 189 -28.20 15.81 -14.30
N GLY A 190 -27.57 15.30 -15.37
CA GLY A 190 -27.23 13.90 -15.50
C GLY A 190 -26.16 13.51 -14.49
N SER A 191 -26.28 12.30 -13.96
CA SER A 191 -25.31 11.72 -13.04
C SER A 191 -24.80 10.37 -13.55
N TRP A 192 -23.57 10.05 -13.17
CA TRP A 192 -23.00 8.73 -13.34
C TRP A 192 -22.40 8.26 -12.03
N SER A 193 -22.58 6.98 -11.72
CA SER A 193 -22.18 6.40 -10.46
C SER A 193 -21.50 5.06 -10.66
N PHE A 194 -20.58 4.76 -9.75
CA PHE A 194 -19.94 3.45 -9.64
C PHE A 194 -19.68 3.13 -8.17
N ASP A 195 -19.60 1.85 -7.84
CA ASP A 195 -19.28 1.38 -6.50
C ASP A 195 -18.00 0.53 -6.49
N PHE A 196 -17.35 0.53 -5.34
CA PHE A 196 -16.18 -0.30 -5.11
C PHE A 196 -16.03 -0.61 -3.62
N CYS A 197 -15.21 -1.61 -3.32
CA CYS A 197 -14.81 -1.94 -1.96
C CYS A 197 -13.50 -1.22 -1.64
N SER A 198 -13.55 -0.26 -0.72
CA SER A 198 -12.37 0.48 -0.32
C SER A 198 -11.33 -0.45 0.31
N SER A 199 -10.08 -0.41 -0.14
CA SER A 199 -9.03 -1.22 0.49
C SER A 199 -8.88 -0.84 1.96
N PHE A 200 -8.70 -1.83 2.84
CA PHE A 200 -8.43 -1.60 4.26
C PHE A 200 -7.15 -0.76 4.51
N TRP A 201 -6.25 -0.70 3.52
CA TRP A 201 -4.91 -0.09 3.61
C TRP A 201 -4.79 1.28 2.95
N GLY A 202 -5.92 1.89 2.55
CA GLY A 202 -5.92 3.24 1.96
C GLY A 202 -5.23 3.36 0.59
N VAL A 203 -4.96 2.24 -0.09
CA VAL A 203 -4.31 2.18 -1.41
C VAL A 203 -5.27 2.44 -2.57
N THR A 204 -6.58 2.26 -2.34
CA THR A 204 -7.59 2.57 -3.35
C THR A 204 -7.61 4.06 -3.65
N SER A 205 -7.41 4.41 -4.92
CA SER A 205 -7.55 5.76 -5.44
C SER A 205 -8.31 5.73 -6.76
N TYR A 206 -9.20 6.69 -6.96
CA TYR A 206 -9.89 6.91 -8.23
C TYR A 206 -9.70 8.36 -8.63
N PHE A 207 -9.34 8.56 -9.88
CA PHE A 207 -9.16 9.87 -10.49
C PHE A 207 -9.98 9.95 -11.77
N CYS A 208 -10.54 11.11 -12.04
CA CYS A 208 -11.39 11.34 -13.21
C CYS A 208 -10.91 12.55 -13.99
N ASN A 209 -10.93 12.43 -15.31
CA ASN A 209 -10.85 13.55 -16.22
C ASN A 209 -12.26 14.03 -16.50
N VAL A 210 -12.43 15.34 -16.45
CA VAL A 210 -13.68 15.97 -16.84
C VAL A 210 -13.40 16.93 -17.98
N VAL A 211 -14.19 16.83 -19.05
CA VAL A 211 -14.05 17.64 -20.27
C VAL A 211 -15.35 18.38 -20.51
N TRP A 212 -15.27 19.70 -20.69
CA TRP A 212 -16.40 20.58 -20.96
C TRP A 212 -16.06 21.59 -22.05
N ASN A 213 -17.06 22.36 -22.48
CA ASN A 213 -16.86 23.44 -23.45
C ASN A 213 -16.10 24.61 -22.79
N GLY A 214 -14.77 24.51 -22.78
CA GLY A 214 -13.88 25.49 -22.15
C GLY A 214 -12.61 24.89 -21.53
N GLY A 215 -12.51 23.56 -21.40
CA GLY A 215 -11.30 22.93 -20.90
C GLY A 215 -11.47 21.47 -20.50
N ASN A 216 -10.40 20.94 -19.90
CA ASN A 216 -10.40 19.67 -19.22
C ASN A 216 -9.64 19.76 -17.88
N LYS A 217 -9.92 18.85 -16.96
CA LYS A 217 -9.23 18.79 -15.67
C LYS A 217 -9.26 17.36 -15.11
N TRP A 218 -8.10 16.88 -14.66
CA TRP A 218 -7.96 15.67 -13.86
C TRP A 218 -8.01 16.00 -12.37
N PHE A 219 -8.65 15.15 -11.57
CA PHE A 219 -8.63 15.25 -10.11
C PHE A 219 -8.99 13.92 -9.43
N ASP A 220 -8.59 13.77 -8.17
CA ASP A 220 -8.91 12.61 -7.35
C ASP A 220 -10.34 12.70 -6.79
N VAL A 221 -11.23 11.87 -7.31
CA VAL A 221 -12.61 11.71 -6.81
C VAL A 221 -12.66 10.86 -5.54
N TYR A 222 -11.64 10.02 -5.34
CA TYR A 222 -11.46 9.25 -4.11
C TYR A 222 -9.99 8.93 -3.83
N THR A 223 -9.57 9.09 -2.58
CA THR A 223 -8.29 8.61 -2.09
C THR A 223 -8.49 7.95 -0.74
N GLY A 224 -8.04 6.70 -0.58
CA GLY A 224 -8.25 5.94 0.66
C GLY A 224 -7.76 6.65 1.92
N LYS A 225 -6.63 7.37 1.87
CA LYS A 225 -6.12 8.17 2.99
C LYS A 225 -7.06 9.31 3.42
N ARG A 226 -7.72 9.95 2.45
CA ARG A 226 -8.62 11.11 2.67
C ARG A 226 -10.05 10.68 2.98
N ASP A 227 -10.52 9.63 2.30
CA ASP A 227 -11.94 9.38 2.11
C ASP A 227 -12.45 8.09 2.75
N SER A 228 -11.59 7.13 3.11
CA SER A 228 -12.01 5.81 3.62
C SER A 228 -12.94 5.88 4.84
N PHE A 229 -12.66 6.78 5.79
CA PHE A 229 -13.46 6.94 7.00
C PHE A 229 -14.74 7.76 6.78
N ILE A 230 -14.75 8.62 5.76
CA ILE A 230 -15.83 9.60 5.53
C ILE A 230 -16.81 9.07 4.49
N CYS A 231 -16.33 8.59 3.35
CA CYS A 231 -17.17 8.20 2.22
C CYS A 231 -17.83 6.83 2.45
N GLY A 232 -19.16 6.82 2.47
CA GLY A 232 -20.01 5.64 2.22
C GLY A 232 -20.79 5.85 0.93
N GLU A 233 -21.54 6.96 0.88
CA GLU A 233 -22.08 7.54 -0.34
C GLU A 233 -21.45 8.94 -0.49
N CYS A 234 -20.65 9.14 -1.53
CA CYS A 234 -19.95 10.39 -1.77
C CYS A 234 -20.36 10.96 -3.13
N GLY A 235 -21.02 12.13 -3.08
CA GLY A 235 -21.47 12.86 -4.24
C GLY A 235 -20.47 13.94 -4.66
N TRP A 236 -20.29 14.11 -5.96
CA TRP A 236 -19.55 15.18 -6.59
C TRP A 236 -20.48 15.96 -7.53
N SER A 237 -20.45 17.28 -7.41
CA SER A 237 -21.16 18.21 -8.30
C SER A 237 -20.14 18.99 -9.10
N ILE A 238 -20.15 18.83 -10.42
CA ILE A 238 -19.21 19.49 -11.33
C ILE A 238 -19.83 20.82 -11.76
N ARG A 239 -19.33 21.91 -11.17
CA ARG A 239 -19.86 23.27 -11.32
C ARG A 239 -18.93 24.15 -12.17
N PRO A 240 -19.37 25.33 -12.64
CA PRO A 240 -18.53 26.22 -13.45
C PRO A 240 -17.20 26.62 -12.82
N THR A 241 -17.14 26.69 -11.49
CA THR A 241 -15.93 27.01 -10.72
C THR A 241 -14.98 25.82 -10.57
N GLY A 242 -15.52 24.59 -10.63
CA GLY A 242 -14.76 23.37 -10.41
C GLY A 242 -15.59 22.26 -9.74
N PRO A 243 -14.96 21.08 -9.51
CA PRO A 243 -15.56 19.95 -8.81
C PRO A 243 -15.76 20.25 -7.33
N CYS A 244 -17.01 20.11 -6.87
CA CYS A 244 -17.37 20.21 -5.47
C CYS A 244 -17.80 18.86 -4.90
N ARG A 245 -17.42 18.55 -3.65
CA ARG A 245 -17.78 17.30 -2.98
C ARG A 245 -18.87 17.56 -1.94
N ASP A 246 -19.85 16.66 -1.86
CA ASP A 246 -20.87 16.67 -0.83
C ASP A 246 -20.29 16.21 0.52
N HIS A 247 -20.60 16.95 1.57
CA HIS A 247 -20.24 16.65 2.96
C HIS A 247 -21.45 16.14 3.76
N GLY A 248 -22.14 15.13 3.23
CA GLY A 248 -23.18 14.40 3.96
C GLY A 248 -24.30 15.30 4.48
N GLY A 249 -24.87 16.13 3.60
CA GLY A 249 -25.98 17.04 3.94
C GLY A 249 -25.55 18.39 4.51
N LYS A 250 -24.23 18.65 4.66
CA LYS A 250 -23.69 19.98 5.00
C LYS A 250 -23.48 20.88 3.78
N GLY A 251 -23.82 20.39 2.59
CA GLY A 251 -23.66 21.09 1.32
C GLY A 251 -22.40 20.66 0.57
N PHE A 252 -22.19 21.31 -0.58
CA PHE A 252 -21.08 21.04 -1.48
C PHE A 252 -19.90 22.00 -1.22
N GLU A 253 -18.72 21.44 -1.00
CA GLU A 253 -17.47 22.17 -0.82
C GLU A 253 -16.62 22.11 -2.09
N LEU A 254 -16.09 23.23 -2.56
CA LEU A 254 -15.19 23.29 -3.72
C LEU A 254 -13.85 22.65 -3.36
N MET A 255 -13.49 21.56 -4.05
CA MET A 255 -12.27 20.81 -3.77
C MET A 255 -11.14 21.15 -4.74
N TYR A 256 -11.47 21.44 -6.00
CA TYR A 256 -10.51 21.79 -7.03
C TYR A 256 -11.04 22.97 -7.84
N ASN A 257 -10.15 23.87 -8.25
CA ASN A 257 -10.50 25.03 -9.06
C ASN A 257 -10.07 24.79 -10.52
N PHE A 258 -10.97 25.04 -11.47
CA PHE A 258 -10.65 24.92 -12.90
C PHE A 258 -9.62 25.94 -13.38
N LEU A 259 -9.51 27.08 -12.70
CA LEU A 259 -8.54 28.14 -13.01
C LEU A 259 -7.15 27.89 -12.39
N ASP A 260 -7.04 26.94 -11.46
CA ASP A 260 -5.76 26.62 -10.82
C ASP A 260 -4.88 25.78 -11.77
N VAL A 261 -3.72 26.34 -12.10
CA VAL A 261 -2.76 25.77 -13.05
C VAL A 261 -1.68 24.93 -12.34
N SER A 262 -1.60 24.99 -10.99
CA SER A 262 -0.61 24.25 -10.20
C SER A 262 -0.83 22.73 -10.24
N ASP A 263 -2.05 22.28 -10.53
CA ASP A 263 -2.40 20.86 -10.72
C ASP A 263 -1.94 20.27 -12.07
N LYS A 264 -1.36 21.07 -12.99
CA LYS A 264 -0.81 20.52 -14.26
C LYS A 264 0.31 19.49 -14.02
N LEU A 265 1.03 19.59 -12.91
CA LEU A 265 2.06 18.61 -12.51
C LEU A 265 1.48 17.23 -12.15
N PHE A 266 0.19 17.14 -11.82
CA PHE A 266 -0.48 15.85 -11.60
C PHE A 266 -0.75 15.13 -12.93
N SER A 267 -1.11 15.89 -13.99
CA SER A 267 -1.36 15.35 -15.33
C SER A 267 -0.12 14.75 -15.99
N GLU A 268 1.08 15.28 -15.72
CA GLU A 268 2.35 14.71 -16.23
C GLU A 268 2.73 13.41 -15.51
N ARG A 269 2.36 13.26 -14.23
CA ARG A 269 2.60 12.03 -13.45
C ARG A 269 1.68 10.87 -13.86
N VAL A 270 0.45 11.18 -14.28
CA VAL A 270 -0.57 10.20 -14.74
C VAL A 270 -0.28 9.67 -16.15
N LEU A 271 0.42 10.44 -17.00
CA LEU A 271 0.83 9.96 -18.33
C LEU A 271 2.08 9.06 -18.31
N MET A 272 2.81 9.02 -17.19
CA MET A 272 4.06 8.25 -17.02
C MET A 272 3.89 6.93 -16.24
N SER A 273 2.67 6.59 -15.82
CA SER A 273 2.32 5.40 -15.01
C SER A 273 1.38 4.46 -15.74
#